data_AF-A0A254PZ18-F1
#
_entry.id   AF-A0A254PZ18-F1
#
_cell.length_a   1.000
_cell.length_b   1.000
_cell.length_c   1.000
_cell.angle_alpha   90.00
_cell.angle_beta   90.00
_cell.angle_gamma   90.00
#
_symmetry.space_group_name_H-M   'P 1'
#
loop_
_entity.id
_entity.type
_entity.pdbx_description
1 polymer ?
#
loop_
_entity_poly.entity_id
_entity_poly.type
_entity_poly.pdbx_seq_one_letter_code
_entity_poly.pdbx_strand_id
1 'polypeptide(L)'
;MSETTVVESGVSAPNAEKTNANPFAVGIGNLLTGSNPEKAIGDSIDRLVEYRKNWESTELSSANDVLYGILQHCYALNNTMQGSDNIAKSLKKGLANYIKTHEYKFSDSSPLITKIVKCVFGVDRRRVNAYSTAMKAAMAERVSVLDLPKYFREKGGVEEVRRSATSKGKSIAQKVELGRTVLDGEILAKVQSDSLNASFSNEQLEEGVVLLATREDDGSFAIRRVIQSGTAVKSALAACSSVGAEKEKAQKLADEAKAIEDERLAAQSKLKAA
;
A
#
# COMPACT_ATOMS: atom_id res chain seq x y z
N MET A 1 14.70 -72.70 16.30
CA MET A 1 13.52 -72.41 15.45
C MET A 1 13.31 -70.91 15.54
N SER A 2 13.56 -70.26 14.42
CA SER A 2 13.88 -68.85 14.26
C SER A 2 12.65 -67.94 14.31
N GLU A 3 12.90 -66.68 14.70
CA GLU A 3 12.01 -65.52 14.63
C GLU A 3 11.32 -65.36 13.27
N THR A 4 10.16 -64.69 13.24
CA THR A 4 9.92 -63.51 12.38
C THR A 4 8.67 -62.76 12.84
N THR A 5 8.89 -61.54 13.31
CA THR A 5 7.90 -60.47 13.48
C THR A 5 7.60 -59.88 12.12
N VAL A 6 6.33 -59.78 11.70
CA VAL A 6 5.95 -58.97 10.53
C VAL A 6 5.08 -57.81 10.98
N VAL A 7 5.65 -56.64 10.76
CA VAL A 7 5.06 -55.30 10.90
C VAL A 7 4.28 -55.07 9.60
N GLU A 8 2.99 -54.77 9.66
CA GLU A 8 2.24 -54.36 8.46
C GLU A 8 1.85 -52.88 8.57
N SER A 9 2.21 -52.19 7.50
CA SER A 9 2.51 -50.78 7.40
C SER A 9 1.28 -49.94 7.06
N GLY A 10 1.38 -48.66 7.40
CA GLY A 10 0.36 -47.63 7.21
C GLY A 10 -0.22 -47.53 5.79
N VAL A 11 -1.51 -47.21 5.77
CA VAL A 11 -2.24 -46.66 4.63
C VAL A 11 -1.58 -45.34 4.24
N SER A 12 -0.93 -45.32 3.08
CA SER A 12 -0.53 -44.09 2.40
C SER A 12 -1.42 -43.89 1.19
N ALA A 13 -2.09 -42.74 1.15
CA ALA A 13 -2.94 -42.29 0.04
C ALA A 13 -2.14 -42.26 -1.28
N PRO A 14 -2.78 -42.49 -2.44
CA PRO A 14 -2.06 -42.58 -3.70
C PRO A 14 -1.50 -41.20 -4.07
N ASN A 15 -0.19 -41.15 -4.20
CA ASN A 15 0.54 -40.05 -4.84
C ASN A 15 -0.02 -39.88 -6.26
N ALA A 16 -0.64 -38.74 -6.54
CA ALA A 16 -0.92 -38.31 -7.89
C ALA A 16 0.41 -38.02 -8.59
N GLU A 17 0.90 -38.98 -9.36
CA GLU A 17 1.99 -38.77 -10.31
C GLU A 17 1.59 -37.63 -11.26
N LYS A 18 2.24 -36.47 -11.10
CA LYS A 18 2.21 -35.41 -12.11
C LYS A 18 2.92 -35.95 -13.34
N THR A 19 2.16 -36.56 -14.24
CA THR A 19 2.60 -36.84 -15.60
C THR A 19 2.94 -35.49 -16.24
N ASN A 20 4.23 -35.21 -16.45
CA ASN A 20 4.74 -34.10 -17.25
C ASN A 20 4.41 -34.30 -18.74
N ALA A 21 3.16 -34.60 -19.08
CA ALA A 21 2.67 -34.55 -20.44
C ALA A 21 2.18 -33.12 -20.67
N ASN A 22 2.76 -32.41 -21.65
CA ASN A 22 2.25 -31.11 -22.05
C ASN A 22 0.77 -31.29 -22.46
N PRO A 23 -0.20 -30.70 -21.73
CA PRO A 23 -1.63 -30.87 -22.03
C PRO A 23 -2.01 -30.32 -23.42
N PHE A 24 -1.16 -29.46 -23.98
CA PHE A 24 -1.30 -28.89 -25.32
C PHE A 24 -0.64 -29.75 -26.42
N ALA A 25 -0.01 -30.89 -26.09
CA ALA A 25 0.62 -31.77 -27.07
C ALA A 25 -0.39 -32.63 -27.85
N VAL A 26 -1.65 -32.71 -27.41
CA VAL A 26 -2.71 -33.34 -28.20
C VAL A 26 -3.06 -32.40 -29.35
N GLY A 27 -2.70 -32.79 -30.58
CA GLY A 27 -2.96 -31.99 -31.77
C GLY A 27 -4.46 -31.69 -31.92
N ILE A 28 -4.81 -30.40 -31.90
CA ILE A 28 -6.17 -29.89 -32.10
C ILE A 28 -6.81 -30.51 -33.36
N GLY A 29 -6.01 -30.72 -34.41
CA GLY A 29 -6.46 -31.35 -35.66
C GLY A 29 -7.04 -32.76 -35.47
N ASN A 30 -6.51 -33.58 -34.56
CA ASN A 30 -7.03 -34.93 -34.30
C ASN A 30 -8.29 -34.91 -33.43
N LEU A 31 -8.44 -33.91 -32.56
CA LEU A 31 -9.63 -33.72 -31.72
C LEU A 31 -10.83 -33.24 -32.55
N LEU A 32 -10.60 -32.38 -33.54
CA LEU A 32 -11.67 -31.81 -34.37
C LEU A 32 -12.14 -32.73 -35.50
N THR A 33 -11.38 -33.77 -35.84
CA THR A 33 -11.63 -34.66 -36.98
C THR A 33 -12.20 -36.04 -36.60
N GLY A 34 -12.26 -36.37 -35.30
CA GLY A 34 -12.59 -37.72 -34.82
C GLY A 34 -14.07 -38.13 -34.85
N SER A 35 -15.03 -37.19 -34.88
CA SER A 35 -16.49 -37.35 -35.11
C SER A 35 -17.21 -36.01 -34.81
N ASN A 36 -18.48 -35.86 -35.25
CA ASN A 36 -19.29 -34.63 -35.32
C ASN A 36 -18.54 -33.32 -34.94
N PRO A 37 -18.04 -32.56 -35.94
CA PRO A 37 -17.19 -31.40 -35.70
C PRO A 37 -17.87 -30.31 -34.85
N GLU A 38 -19.20 -30.23 -34.89
CA GLU A 38 -19.98 -29.29 -34.07
C GLU A 38 -19.89 -29.60 -32.57
N LYS A 39 -19.78 -30.88 -32.20
CA LYS A 39 -19.62 -31.30 -30.81
C LYS A 39 -18.15 -31.31 -30.38
N ALA A 40 -17.25 -31.69 -31.29
CA ALA A 40 -15.82 -31.75 -31.03
C ALA A 40 -15.21 -30.39 -30.66
N ILE A 41 -15.70 -29.29 -31.24
CA ILE A 41 -15.25 -27.94 -30.87
C ILE A 41 -15.69 -27.55 -29.45
N GLY A 42 -16.92 -27.91 -29.06
CA GLY A 42 -17.43 -27.68 -27.70
C GLY A 42 -16.59 -28.41 -26.65
N ASP A 43 -16.34 -29.71 -26.87
CA ASP A 43 -15.52 -30.52 -25.97
C ASP A 43 -14.07 -30.00 -25.85
N SER A 44 -13.52 -29.44 -26.93
CA SER A 44 -12.18 -28.84 -26.94
C SER A 44 -12.13 -27.53 -26.16
N ILE A 45 -13.16 -26.68 -26.30
CA ILE A 45 -13.30 -25.45 -25.52
C ILE A 45 -13.48 -25.76 -24.03
N ASP A 46 -14.33 -26.74 -23.68
CA ASP A 46 -14.57 -27.13 -22.29
C ASP A 46 -13.29 -27.61 -21.61
N ARG A 47 -12.46 -28.39 -22.32
CA ARG A 47 -11.12 -28.77 -21.85
C ARG A 47 -10.23 -27.56 -21.61
N LEU A 48 -10.19 -26.60 -22.53
CA LEU A 48 -9.42 -25.35 -22.34
C LEU A 48 -9.94 -24.53 -21.14
N VAL A 49 -11.25 -24.49 -20.92
CA VAL A 49 -11.86 -23.82 -19.78
C VAL A 49 -11.45 -24.50 -18.47
N GLU A 50 -11.46 -25.83 -18.43
CA GLU A 50 -11.02 -26.60 -17.26
C GLU A 50 -9.53 -26.40 -16.97
N TYR A 51 -8.67 -26.47 -17.99
CA TYR A 51 -7.25 -26.18 -17.85
C TYR A 51 -6.99 -24.78 -17.32
N ARG A 52 -7.68 -23.77 -17.88
CA ARG A 52 -7.57 -22.38 -17.40
C ARG A 52 -7.97 -22.28 -15.92
N LYS A 53 -9.12 -22.87 -15.53
CA LYS A 53 -9.58 -22.85 -14.12
C LYS A 53 -8.58 -23.52 -13.19
N ASN A 54 -8.04 -24.67 -13.58
CA ASN A 54 -7.03 -25.37 -12.79
C ASN A 54 -5.75 -24.53 -12.64
N TRP A 55 -5.23 -23.97 -13.74
CA TRP A 55 -4.07 -23.07 -13.73
C TRP A 55 -4.29 -21.83 -12.85
N GLU A 56 -5.47 -21.19 -12.94
CA GLU A 56 -5.84 -20.03 -12.13
C GLU A 56 -5.83 -20.35 -10.63
N SER A 57 -6.41 -21.49 -10.26
CA SER A 57 -6.53 -21.92 -8.85
C SER A 57 -5.24 -22.45 -8.23
N THR A 58 -4.29 -22.92 -9.04
CA THR A 58 -3.07 -23.59 -8.55
C THR A 58 -1.84 -22.74 -8.84
N GLU A 59 -1.34 -22.77 -10.07
CA GLU A 59 -0.07 -22.14 -10.47
C GLU A 59 -0.13 -20.63 -10.37
N LEU A 60 -1.18 -20.00 -10.90
CA LEU A 60 -1.32 -18.54 -10.84
C LEU A 60 -1.49 -18.07 -9.39
N SER A 61 -2.32 -18.76 -8.60
CA SER A 61 -2.49 -18.44 -7.17
C SER A 61 -1.17 -18.59 -6.42
N SER A 62 -0.44 -19.69 -6.61
CA SER A 62 0.85 -19.93 -5.97
C SER A 62 1.89 -18.89 -6.39
N ALA A 63 1.92 -18.49 -7.66
CA ALA A 63 2.83 -17.45 -8.14
C ALA A 63 2.51 -16.10 -7.51
N ASN A 64 1.21 -15.77 -7.38
CA ASN A 64 0.76 -14.55 -6.71
C ASN A 64 1.13 -14.56 -5.23
N ASP A 65 1.02 -15.70 -4.54
CA ASP A 65 1.39 -15.81 -3.13
C ASP A 65 2.89 -15.52 -2.91
N VAL A 66 3.76 -16.05 -3.77
CA VAL A 66 5.19 -15.76 -3.75
C VAL A 66 5.45 -14.28 -4.04
N LEU A 67 4.77 -13.71 -5.04
CA LEU A 67 4.87 -12.28 -5.34
C LEU A 67 4.47 -11.42 -4.12
N TYR A 68 3.38 -11.77 -3.44
CA TYR A 68 2.91 -11.03 -2.27
C TYR A 68 3.87 -11.14 -1.09
N GLY A 69 4.53 -12.28 -0.90
CA GLY A 69 5.64 -12.43 0.04
C GLY A 69 6.80 -11.48 -0.26
N ILE A 70 7.24 -11.39 -1.52
CA ILE A 70 8.29 -10.45 -1.93
C ILE A 70 7.87 -8.99 -1.65
N LEU A 71 6.63 -8.63 -1.98
CA LEU A 71 6.09 -7.29 -1.72
C LEU A 71 6.00 -6.99 -0.22
N GLN A 72 5.62 -7.96 0.60
CA GLN A 72 5.63 -7.86 2.05
C GLN A 72 7.03 -7.56 2.60
N HIS A 73 8.07 -8.22 2.10
CA HIS A 73 9.45 -7.91 2.49
C HIS A 73 9.87 -6.50 2.08
N CYS A 74 9.48 -6.04 0.88
CA CYS A 74 9.72 -4.66 0.44
C CYS A 74 9.04 -3.65 1.38
N TYR A 75 7.81 -3.95 1.80
CA TYR A 75 7.03 -3.13 2.72
C TYR A 75 7.65 -3.09 4.12
N ALA A 76 8.11 -4.23 4.64
CA ALA A 76 8.84 -4.32 5.90
C ALA A 76 10.10 -3.45 5.87
N LEU A 77 10.89 -3.55 4.80
CA LEU A 77 12.12 -2.76 4.62
C LEU A 77 11.84 -1.26 4.59
N ASN A 78 10.75 -0.85 3.94
CA ASN A 78 10.32 0.54 3.92
C ASN A 78 9.94 1.03 5.33
N ASN A 79 9.29 0.20 6.13
CA ASN A 79 8.88 0.58 7.50
C ASN A 79 10.08 0.69 8.45
N THR A 80 11.04 -0.24 8.38
CA THR A 80 12.26 -0.16 9.21
C THR A 80 13.12 1.06 8.86
N MET A 81 13.12 1.46 7.59
CA MET A 81 13.81 2.66 7.14
C MET A 81 13.05 3.95 7.44
N GLN A 82 11.75 3.95 7.74
CA GLN A 82 11.02 5.21 7.97
C GLN A 82 11.35 5.89 9.30
N GLY A 83 11.95 5.18 10.26
CA GLY A 83 12.32 5.73 11.57
C GLY A 83 13.38 6.84 11.52
N SER A 84 13.54 7.53 12.66
CA SER A 84 14.56 8.57 12.89
C SER A 84 15.85 8.04 13.52
N ASP A 85 15.87 6.77 13.92
CA ASP A 85 16.96 6.18 14.69
C ASP A 85 18.23 6.00 13.84
N ASN A 86 19.36 5.84 14.52
CA ASN A 86 20.67 5.64 13.87
C ASN A 86 20.67 4.43 12.92
N ILE A 87 19.91 3.39 13.25
CA ILE A 87 19.71 2.21 12.39
C ILE A 87 19.01 2.61 11.10
N ALA A 88 17.90 3.35 11.17
CA ALA A 88 17.16 3.80 10.00
C ALA A 88 17.99 4.73 9.10
N LYS A 89 18.77 5.64 9.68
CA LYS A 89 19.74 6.48 8.94
C LYS A 89 20.78 5.63 8.21
N SER A 90 21.34 4.62 8.89
CA SER A 90 22.34 3.71 8.32
C SER A 90 21.78 2.87 7.17
N LEU A 91 20.54 2.36 7.32
CA LEU A 91 19.85 1.61 6.26
C LEU A 91 19.56 2.48 5.04
N LYS A 92 19.12 3.74 5.22
CA LYS A 92 18.95 4.70 4.10
C LYS A 92 20.27 4.95 3.37
N LYS A 93 21.37 5.10 4.12
CA LYS A 93 22.72 5.25 3.54
C LYS A 93 23.13 4.00 2.76
N GLY A 94 22.88 2.80 3.30
CA GLY A 94 23.12 1.53 2.61
C GLY A 94 22.34 1.42 1.30
N LEU A 95 21.06 1.80 1.30
CA LEU A 95 20.26 1.84 0.08
C LEU A 95 20.81 2.85 -0.93
N ALA A 96 21.22 4.05 -0.50
CA ALA A 96 21.82 5.04 -1.39
C ALA A 96 23.12 4.53 -2.03
N ASN A 97 23.95 3.82 -1.28
CA ASN A 97 25.15 3.18 -1.82
C ASN A 97 24.81 2.09 -2.84
N TYR A 98 23.85 1.22 -2.53
CA TYR A 98 23.38 0.18 -3.45
C TYR A 98 22.87 0.78 -4.77
N ILE A 99 22.08 1.86 -4.69
CA ILE A 99 21.59 2.60 -5.85
C ILE A 99 22.74 3.13 -6.72
N LYS A 100 23.79 3.66 -6.08
CA LYS A 100 24.97 4.18 -6.77
C LYS A 100 25.79 3.07 -7.45
N THR A 101 26.04 1.96 -6.75
CA THR A 101 26.82 0.83 -7.26
C THR A 101 26.13 0.14 -8.44
N HIS A 102 24.80 0.06 -8.43
CA HIS A 102 24.00 -0.54 -9.50
C HIS A 102 23.50 0.47 -10.55
N GLU A 103 23.97 1.73 -10.48
CA GLU A 103 23.68 2.81 -11.43
C GLU A 103 22.17 3.05 -11.67
N TYR A 104 21.34 2.83 -10.64
CA TYR A 104 19.90 3.07 -10.75
C TYR A 104 19.60 4.57 -10.79
N LYS A 105 18.88 4.99 -11.85
CA LYS A 105 18.43 6.38 -11.99
C LYS A 105 17.11 6.62 -11.26
N PHE A 106 17.09 7.60 -10.35
CA PHE A 106 15.91 8.07 -9.63
C PHE A 106 15.78 9.58 -9.75
N SER A 107 14.55 10.09 -9.58
CA SER A 107 14.34 11.52 -9.30
C SER A 107 14.48 11.79 -7.81
N ASP A 108 14.86 13.00 -7.43
CA ASP A 108 15.02 13.38 -6.01
C ASP A 108 13.70 13.20 -5.22
N SER A 109 12.58 13.47 -5.88
CA SER A 109 11.21 13.29 -5.35
C SER A 109 10.75 11.82 -5.24
N SER A 110 11.55 10.85 -5.68
CA SER A 110 11.14 9.43 -5.68
C SER A 110 10.92 8.92 -4.25
N PRO A 111 9.70 8.44 -3.90
CA PRO A 111 9.43 7.92 -2.57
C PRO A 111 10.28 6.70 -2.24
N LEU A 112 10.56 6.50 -0.94
CA LEU A 112 11.41 5.40 -0.46
C LEU A 112 10.93 4.02 -0.93
N ILE A 113 9.62 3.75 -0.80
CA ILE A 113 9.03 2.49 -1.27
C ILE A 113 9.25 2.29 -2.77
N THR A 114 9.17 3.34 -3.58
CA THR A 114 9.41 3.27 -5.02
C THR A 114 10.89 2.95 -5.32
N LYS A 115 11.82 3.47 -4.51
CA LYS A 115 13.25 3.13 -4.61
C LYS A 115 13.49 1.65 -4.33
N ILE A 116 12.96 1.14 -3.22
CA ILE A 116 13.08 -0.27 -2.82
C ILE A 116 12.52 -1.20 -3.92
N VAL A 117 11.30 -0.92 -4.38
CA VAL A 117 10.64 -1.74 -5.41
C VAL A 117 11.43 -1.76 -6.72
N LYS A 118 12.00 -0.63 -7.14
CA LYS A 118 12.83 -0.57 -8.35
C LYS A 118 14.13 -1.37 -8.19
N CYS A 119 14.73 -1.37 -7.00
CA CYS A 119 15.92 -2.19 -6.74
C CYS A 119 15.60 -3.69 -6.78
N VAL A 120 14.43 -4.12 -6.33
CA VAL A 120 14.02 -5.53 -6.29
C VAL A 120 13.49 -6.03 -7.64
N PHE A 121 12.64 -5.25 -8.29
CA PHE A 121 11.95 -5.62 -9.54
C PHE A 121 12.61 -5.01 -10.79
N GLY A 122 13.76 -4.37 -10.66
CA GLY A 122 14.49 -3.76 -11.77
C GLY A 122 13.83 -2.51 -12.35
N VAL A 123 14.20 -2.17 -13.59
CA VAL A 123 13.89 -0.87 -14.21
C VAL A 123 12.56 -0.79 -14.94
N ASP A 124 11.75 -1.88 -14.94
CA ASP A 124 10.45 -1.88 -15.60
C ASP A 124 9.51 -0.85 -14.93
N ARG A 125 9.28 0.26 -15.66
CA ARG A 125 8.52 1.39 -15.13
C ARG A 125 7.07 1.03 -14.81
N ARG A 126 6.44 0.15 -15.60
CA ARG A 126 5.03 -0.22 -15.42
C ARG A 126 4.87 -1.04 -14.14
N ARG A 127 5.71 -2.06 -13.96
CA ARG A 127 5.74 -2.93 -12.78
C ARG A 127 6.06 -2.15 -11.51
N VAL A 128 7.10 -1.32 -11.55
CA VAL A 128 7.50 -0.49 -10.39
C VAL A 128 6.38 0.47 -10.00
N ASN A 129 5.75 1.12 -10.97
CA ASN A 129 4.62 2.01 -10.70
C ASN A 129 3.42 1.25 -10.12
N ALA A 130 3.10 0.08 -10.68
CA ALA A 130 1.98 -0.72 -10.21
C ALA A 130 2.15 -1.13 -8.75
N TYR A 131 3.30 -1.73 -8.44
CA TYR A 131 3.57 -2.25 -7.10
C TYR A 131 3.72 -1.12 -6.09
N SER A 132 4.49 -0.06 -6.42
CA SER A 132 4.68 1.04 -5.48
C SER A 132 3.39 1.83 -5.21
N THR A 133 2.48 1.92 -6.18
CA THR A 133 1.17 2.56 -5.98
C THR A 133 0.26 1.70 -5.11
N ALA A 134 0.23 0.38 -5.35
CA ALA A 134 -0.55 -0.53 -4.53
C ALA A 134 -0.05 -0.57 -3.07
N MET A 135 1.27 -0.56 -2.86
CA MET A 135 1.84 -0.45 -1.51
C MET A 135 1.51 0.87 -0.83
N LYS A 136 1.54 2.00 -1.54
CA LYS A 136 1.10 3.29 -0.98
C LYS A 136 -0.37 3.27 -0.57
N ALA A 137 -1.22 2.57 -1.31
CA ALA A 137 -2.62 2.37 -0.92
C ALA A 137 -2.74 1.60 0.40
N ALA A 138 -1.98 0.50 0.54
CA ALA A 138 -1.91 -0.26 1.78
C ALA A 138 -1.39 0.59 2.96
N MET A 139 -0.39 1.45 2.74
CA MET A 139 0.09 2.39 3.76
C MET A 139 -1.00 3.38 4.18
N ALA A 140 -1.77 3.91 3.21
CA ALA A 140 -2.85 4.84 3.48
C ALA A 140 -4.01 4.19 4.26
N GLU A 141 -4.23 2.89 4.06
CA GLU A 141 -5.18 2.08 4.83
C GLU A 141 -4.58 1.52 6.13
N ARG A 142 -3.32 1.87 6.46
CA ARG A 142 -2.58 1.42 7.66
C ARG A 142 -2.52 -0.11 7.80
N VAL A 143 -2.42 -0.81 6.67
CA VAL A 143 -2.28 -2.27 6.64
C VAL A 143 -0.94 -2.67 7.28
N SER A 144 -1.00 -3.65 8.17
CA SER A 144 0.19 -4.20 8.83
C SER A 144 1.08 -4.94 7.81
N VAL A 145 2.37 -5.08 8.12
CA VAL A 145 3.30 -5.83 7.26
C VAL A 145 2.80 -7.27 7.07
N LEU A 146 2.33 -7.91 8.15
CA LEU A 146 1.89 -9.30 8.15
C LEU A 146 0.61 -9.51 7.33
N ASP A 147 -0.29 -8.53 7.34
CA ASP A 147 -1.58 -8.61 6.65
C ASP A 147 -1.50 -8.21 5.18
N LEU A 148 -0.36 -7.68 4.70
CA LEU A 148 -0.22 -7.18 3.33
C LEU A 148 -0.58 -8.24 2.26
N PRO A 149 -0.14 -9.50 2.35
CA PRO A 149 -0.53 -10.53 1.38
C PRO A 149 -2.03 -10.82 1.38
N LYS A 150 -2.63 -10.86 2.58
CA LYS A 150 -4.08 -11.07 2.75
C LYS A 150 -4.86 -9.90 2.14
N TYR A 151 -4.42 -8.67 2.39
CA TYR A 151 -5.00 -7.46 1.82
C TYR A 151 -5.01 -7.51 0.28
N PHE A 152 -3.90 -7.90 -0.37
CA PHE A 152 -3.90 -8.03 -1.83
C PHE A 152 -4.85 -9.12 -2.33
N ARG A 153 -4.93 -10.26 -1.64
CA ARG A 153 -5.83 -11.36 -2.03
C ARG A 153 -7.30 -10.94 -1.96
N GLU A 154 -7.70 -10.29 -0.86
CA GLU A 154 -9.09 -9.83 -0.65
C GLU A 154 -9.50 -8.71 -1.61
N LYS A 155 -8.55 -7.88 -2.05
CA LYS A 155 -8.81 -6.77 -2.98
C LYS A 155 -8.75 -7.17 -4.47
N GLY A 156 -8.67 -8.46 -4.79
CA GLY A 156 -8.59 -8.92 -6.18
C GLY A 156 -7.21 -8.76 -6.82
N GLY A 157 -6.16 -8.61 -6.00
CA GLY A 157 -4.76 -8.55 -6.42
C GLY A 157 -4.18 -7.14 -6.48
N VAL A 158 -2.88 -7.08 -6.74
CA VAL A 158 -2.09 -5.84 -6.72
C VAL A 158 -2.59 -4.82 -7.75
N GLU A 159 -3.03 -5.29 -8.92
CA GLU A 159 -3.51 -4.42 -9.99
C GLU A 159 -4.86 -3.75 -9.66
N GLU A 160 -5.77 -4.47 -9.01
CA GLU A 160 -7.06 -3.90 -8.57
C GLU A 160 -6.88 -2.90 -7.42
N VAL A 161 -5.96 -3.18 -6.48
CA VAL A 161 -5.55 -2.19 -5.47
C VAL A 161 -4.97 -0.94 -6.15
N ARG A 162 -4.12 -1.09 -7.16
CA ARG A 162 -3.55 0.05 -7.90
C ARG A 162 -4.64 0.88 -8.58
N ARG A 163 -5.58 0.23 -9.29
CA ARG A 163 -6.68 0.90 -10.01
C ARG A 163 -7.54 1.70 -9.06
N SER A 164 -7.96 1.09 -7.95
CA SER A 164 -8.79 1.75 -6.94
C SER A 164 -8.06 2.93 -6.27
N ALA A 165 -6.77 2.80 -5.98
CA ALA A 165 -5.97 3.89 -5.42
C ALA A 165 -5.81 5.09 -6.37
N THR A 166 -5.67 4.84 -7.67
CA THR A 166 -5.50 5.89 -8.68
C THR A 166 -6.79 6.71 -8.84
N SER A 167 -7.96 6.07 -8.73
CA SER A 167 -9.27 6.73 -8.85
C SER A 167 -9.66 7.64 -7.68
N LYS A 168 -8.99 7.53 -6.53
CA LYS A 168 -9.32 8.26 -5.28
C LYS A 168 -8.49 9.52 -5.06
N GLY A 169 -7.70 9.96 -6.03
CA GLY A 169 -6.85 11.14 -5.88
C GLY A 169 -7.67 12.42 -5.69
N LYS A 170 -7.79 12.92 -4.46
CA LYS A 170 -8.32 14.27 -4.19
C LYS A 170 -7.51 15.31 -4.98
N SER A 171 -8.20 16.27 -5.60
CA SER A 171 -7.54 17.34 -6.35
C SER A 171 -6.62 18.15 -5.44
N ILE A 172 -5.65 18.88 -6.01
CA ILE A 172 -4.75 19.73 -5.21
C ILE A 172 -5.57 20.73 -4.37
N ALA A 173 -6.62 21.33 -4.96
CA ALA A 173 -7.52 22.24 -4.25
C ALA A 173 -8.21 21.56 -3.05
N GLN A 174 -8.75 20.35 -3.23
CA GLN A 174 -9.38 19.60 -2.14
C GLN A 174 -8.38 19.22 -1.03
N LYS A 175 -7.12 18.94 -1.39
CA LYS A 175 -6.06 18.66 -0.42
C LYS A 175 -5.69 19.90 0.38
N VAL A 176 -5.58 21.06 -0.27
CA VAL A 176 -5.33 22.33 0.41
C VAL A 176 -6.44 22.60 1.44
N GLU A 177 -7.71 22.44 1.04
CA GLU A 177 -8.85 22.69 1.91
C GLU A 177 -8.81 21.82 3.18
N LEU A 178 -8.59 20.52 3.01
CA LEU A 178 -8.42 19.61 4.16
C LEU A 178 -7.19 19.94 4.99
N GLY A 179 -6.11 20.42 4.38
CA GLY A 179 -4.91 20.82 5.08
C GLY A 179 -5.08 22.03 5.98
N ARG A 180 -6.03 22.93 5.67
CA ARG A 180 -6.29 24.15 6.45
C ARG A 180 -6.68 23.86 7.88
N THR A 181 -7.27 22.71 8.16
CA THR A 181 -7.65 22.31 9.53
C THR A 181 -6.47 22.25 10.51
N VAL A 182 -5.22 22.21 10.00
CA VAL A 182 -4.01 22.25 10.83
C VAL A 182 -3.78 23.63 11.44
N LEU A 183 -4.23 24.70 10.79
CA LEU A 183 -4.09 26.07 11.32
C LEU A 183 -4.93 26.28 12.59
N ASP A 184 -6.06 25.57 12.70
CA ASP A 184 -6.91 25.54 13.90
C ASP A 184 -6.55 24.40 14.88
N GLY A 185 -5.40 23.76 14.67
CA GLY A 185 -4.92 22.63 15.46
C GLY A 185 -4.18 23.03 16.73
N GLU A 186 -3.63 22.03 17.42
CA GLU A 186 -2.75 22.25 18.57
C GLU A 186 -1.45 22.96 18.16
N ILE A 187 -1.04 23.95 18.95
CA ILE A 187 0.20 24.71 18.70
C ILE A 187 1.39 23.91 19.26
N LEU A 188 2.23 23.40 18.36
CA LEU A 188 3.42 22.62 18.73
C LEU A 188 4.52 23.45 19.42
N ALA A 189 4.69 24.71 19.00
CA ALA A 189 5.65 25.65 19.58
C ALA A 189 5.27 27.09 19.21
N LYS A 190 5.59 28.04 20.09
CA LYS A 190 5.53 29.48 19.81
C LYS A 190 6.95 30.04 19.82
N VAL A 191 7.33 30.74 18.75
CA VAL A 191 8.67 31.32 18.59
C VAL A 191 8.53 32.77 18.14
N GLN A 192 9.32 33.66 18.72
CA GLN A 192 9.38 35.08 18.36
C GLN A 192 10.84 35.53 18.34
N SER A 193 11.23 36.28 17.31
CA SER A 193 12.53 36.97 17.23
C SER A 193 12.48 38.14 16.27
N ASP A 194 13.36 39.13 16.50
CA ASP A 194 13.43 40.33 15.65
C ASP A 194 13.80 39.97 14.21
N SER A 195 14.72 39.01 14.01
CA SER A 195 15.12 38.53 12.68
C SER A 195 13.98 37.84 11.92
N LEU A 196 13.09 37.12 12.63
CA LEU A 196 11.91 36.51 12.02
C LEU A 196 10.90 37.58 11.62
N ASN A 197 10.63 38.54 12.50
CA ASN A 197 9.72 39.65 12.25
C ASN A 197 10.21 40.55 11.10
N ALA A 198 11.51 40.81 11.01
CA ALA A 198 12.10 41.57 9.91
C ALA A 198 12.01 40.85 8.56
N SER A 199 11.94 39.51 8.57
CA SER A 199 11.77 38.71 7.35
C SER A 199 10.31 38.56 6.93
N PHE A 200 9.37 39.06 7.73
CA PHE A 200 7.93 39.00 7.49
C PHE A 200 7.44 40.29 6.81
N SER A 201 6.78 40.15 5.67
CA SER A 201 6.10 41.25 4.98
C SER A 201 4.62 41.31 5.35
N ASN A 202 4.15 42.48 5.77
CA ASN A 202 2.73 42.73 6.06
C ASN A 202 1.88 42.94 4.79
N GLU A 203 2.49 43.02 3.61
CA GLU A 203 1.76 43.25 2.34
C GLU A 203 0.99 42.01 1.88
N GLN A 204 1.45 40.82 2.28
CA GLN A 204 0.85 39.53 1.99
C GLN A 204 0.23 38.98 3.27
N LEU A 205 -0.96 39.47 3.61
CA LEU A 205 -1.84 38.84 4.60
C LEU A 205 -2.39 37.53 3.99
N GLU A 206 -1.54 36.51 3.90
CA GLU A 206 -1.95 35.15 3.59
C GLU A 206 -2.35 34.40 4.87
N GLU A 207 -3.16 33.35 4.71
CA GLU A 207 -3.75 32.53 5.79
C GLU A 207 -2.73 31.82 6.68
N GLY A 208 -1.45 31.77 6.29
CA GLY A 208 -0.38 31.17 7.09
C GLY A 208 0.99 31.34 6.44
N VAL A 209 2.05 31.07 7.20
CA VAL A 209 3.45 31.12 6.73
C VAL A 209 4.13 29.77 6.91
N VAL A 210 5.10 29.48 6.04
CA VAL A 210 5.93 28.28 6.17
C VAL A 210 7.28 28.67 6.77
N LEU A 211 7.64 28.02 7.88
CA LEU A 211 8.95 28.16 8.51
C LEU A 211 9.84 27.01 8.05
N LEU A 212 10.92 27.33 7.35
CA LEU A 212 11.92 26.35 6.96
C LEU A 212 12.94 26.18 8.10
N ALA A 213 13.02 24.97 8.66
CA ALA A 213 13.93 24.67 9.76
C ALA A 213 14.83 23.46 9.47
N THR A 214 16.03 23.47 10.03
CA THR A 214 16.94 22.31 10.09
C THR A 214 16.86 21.69 11.47
N ARG A 215 16.81 20.36 11.56
CA ARG A 215 16.90 19.65 12.83
C ARG A 215 18.37 19.38 13.16
N GLU A 216 18.82 19.84 14.31
CA GLU A 216 20.19 19.68 14.79
C GLU A 216 20.36 18.35 15.56
N ASP A 217 21.61 17.94 15.83
CA ASP A 217 21.91 16.65 16.48
C ASP A 217 21.44 16.56 17.93
N ASP A 218 21.27 17.70 18.60
CA ASP A 218 20.68 17.82 19.94
C ASP A 218 19.14 17.71 19.95
N GLY A 219 18.53 17.58 18.76
CA GLY A 219 17.09 17.48 18.58
C GLY A 219 16.36 18.82 18.46
N SER A 220 17.05 19.95 18.57
CA SER A 220 16.49 21.28 18.37
C SER A 220 16.21 21.57 16.88
N PHE A 221 15.34 22.55 16.63
CA PHE A 221 15.02 23.01 15.27
C PHE A 221 15.52 24.45 15.07
N ALA A 222 16.51 24.62 14.21
CA ALA A 222 17.00 25.94 13.81
C ALA A 222 16.16 26.48 12.65
N ILE A 223 15.34 27.49 12.91
CA ILE A 223 14.51 28.16 11.89
C ILE A 223 15.41 29.06 11.05
N ARG A 224 15.47 28.80 9.74
CA ARG A 224 16.39 29.48 8.80
C ARG A 224 15.70 30.51 7.92
N ARG A 225 14.41 30.32 7.60
CA ARG A 225 13.68 31.20 6.67
C ARG A 225 12.17 31.23 6.95
N VAL A 226 11.56 32.40 6.77
CA VAL A 226 10.11 32.60 6.66
C VAL A 226 9.73 32.63 5.18
N ILE A 227 8.71 31.86 4.79
CA ILE A 227 8.22 31.77 3.41
C ILE A 227 6.75 32.16 3.38
N GLN A 228 6.42 33.22 2.63
CA GLN A 228 5.06 33.79 2.46
C GLN A 228 4.50 33.60 1.04
N SER A 229 5.15 32.78 0.22
CA SER A 229 4.69 32.55 -1.15
C SER A 229 3.45 31.64 -1.15
N GLY A 230 2.34 32.12 -1.70
CA GLY A 230 1.09 31.34 -1.76
C GLY A 230 1.18 29.98 -2.43
N THR A 231 2.09 29.76 -3.38
CA THR A 231 2.34 28.42 -3.94
C THR A 231 3.02 27.50 -2.94
N ALA A 232 3.97 28.01 -2.14
CA ALA A 232 4.63 27.25 -1.10
C ALA A 232 3.67 26.94 0.06
N VAL A 233 2.88 27.92 0.51
CA VAL A 233 1.87 27.76 1.56
C VAL A 233 0.82 26.73 1.14
N LYS A 234 0.25 26.85 -0.07
CA LYS A 234 -0.72 25.86 -0.60
C LYS A 234 -0.10 24.47 -0.71
N SER A 235 1.16 24.35 -1.13
CA SER A 235 1.83 23.05 -1.22
C SER A 235 2.02 22.40 0.15
N ALA A 236 2.39 23.20 1.16
CA ALA A 236 2.51 22.73 2.54
C ALA A 236 1.14 22.30 3.11
N LEU A 237 0.10 23.12 2.94
CA LEU A 237 -1.27 22.76 3.33
C LEU A 237 -1.74 21.47 2.64
N ALA A 238 -1.51 21.32 1.34
CA ALA A 238 -1.87 20.10 0.63
C ALA A 238 -1.15 18.84 1.16
N ALA A 239 0.11 18.98 1.61
CA ALA A 239 0.85 17.90 2.26
C ALA A 239 0.23 17.51 3.62
N CYS A 240 -0.41 18.45 4.31
CA CYS A 240 -1.12 18.25 5.57
C CYS A 240 -2.56 17.70 5.41
N SER A 241 -3.02 17.43 4.18
CA SER A 241 -4.39 16.96 3.90
C SER A 241 -4.81 15.69 4.64
N SER A 242 -3.86 14.85 5.09
CA SER A 242 -4.15 13.68 5.91
C SER A 242 -4.71 14.05 7.28
N VAL A 243 -4.26 15.15 7.88
CA VAL A 243 -4.71 15.59 9.21
C VAL A 243 -6.18 15.97 9.17
N GLY A 244 -6.60 16.76 8.18
CA GLY A 244 -8.01 17.10 7.98
C GLY A 244 -8.87 15.89 7.64
N ALA A 245 -8.37 14.97 6.80
CA ALA A 245 -9.08 13.74 6.50
C ALA A 245 -9.27 12.82 7.73
N GLU A 246 -8.32 12.82 8.65
CA GLU A 246 -8.43 12.11 9.94
C GLU A 246 -9.42 12.81 10.88
N LYS A 247 -9.41 14.15 10.93
CA LYS A 247 -10.36 14.96 11.71
C LYS A 247 -11.80 14.78 11.24
N GLU A 248 -12.06 14.81 9.93
CA GLU A 248 -13.39 14.53 9.35
C GLU A 248 -13.89 13.14 9.69
N LYS A 249 -13.02 12.12 9.61
CA LYS A 249 -13.38 10.75 9.98
C LYS A 249 -13.69 10.63 11.47
N ALA A 250 -12.86 11.23 12.32
CA ALA A 250 -13.08 11.24 13.76
C ALA A 250 -14.39 11.96 14.13
N GLN A 251 -14.73 13.05 13.45
CA GLN A 251 -16.02 13.74 13.62
C GLN A 251 -17.20 12.87 13.22
N LYS A 252 -17.16 12.22 12.05
CA LYS A 252 -18.23 11.30 11.63
C LYS A 252 -18.45 10.15 12.61
N LEU A 253 -17.37 9.54 13.08
CA LEU A 253 -17.42 8.50 14.12
C LEU A 253 -18.00 9.03 15.44
N ALA A 254 -17.67 10.26 15.83
CA ALA A 254 -18.22 10.89 17.03
C ALA A 254 -19.71 11.23 16.88
N ASP A 255 -20.13 11.68 15.70
CA ASP A 255 -21.53 12.01 15.40
C ASP A 255 -22.40 10.73 15.33
N GLU A 256 -21.88 9.66 14.71
CA GLU A 256 -22.51 8.34 14.73
C GLU A 256 -22.61 7.77 16.16
N ALA A 257 -21.56 7.91 16.97
CA ALA A 257 -21.57 7.48 18.36
C ALA A 257 -22.61 8.25 19.20
N LYS A 258 -22.73 9.57 18.99
CA LYS A 258 -23.75 10.39 19.65
C LYS A 258 -25.17 9.99 19.22
N ALA A 259 -25.40 9.75 17.93
CA ALA A 259 -26.70 9.31 17.44
C ALA A 259 -27.13 7.98 18.07
N ILE A 260 -26.20 7.03 18.21
CA ILE A 260 -26.46 5.74 18.89
C ILE A 260 -26.75 5.94 20.38
N GLU A 261 -26.02 6.85 21.05
CA GLU A 261 -26.24 7.15 22.46
C GLU A 261 -27.60 7.84 22.71
N ASP A 262 -27.98 8.78 21.85
CA ASP A 262 -29.28 9.46 21.88
C ASP A 262 -30.43 8.47 21.63
N GLU A 263 -30.28 7.54 20.67
CA GLU A 263 -31.24 6.45 20.45
C GLU A 263 -31.36 5.53 21.67
N ARG A 264 -30.23 5.20 22.33
CA ARG A 264 -30.23 4.38 23.55
C ARG A 264 -30.92 5.07 24.72
N LEU A 265 -30.70 6.37 24.91
CA LEU A 265 -31.36 7.19 25.93
C LEU A 265 -32.88 7.34 25.65
N ALA A 266 -33.26 7.51 24.38
CA ALA A 266 -34.67 7.54 23.96
C ALA A 266 -35.37 6.19 24.17
N ALA A 267 -34.68 5.07 23.97
CA ALA A 267 -35.22 3.74 24.25
C ALA A 267 -35.39 3.49 25.76
N GLN A 268 -34.41 3.90 26.58
CA GLN A 268 -34.47 3.75 28.04
C GLN A 268 -35.56 4.61 28.69
N SER A 269 -35.82 5.82 28.17
CA SER A 269 -36.90 6.68 28.67
C SER A 269 -38.28 6.12 28.34
N LYS A 270 -38.47 5.49 27.18
CA LYS A 270 -39.73 4.79 26.82
C LYS A 270 -39.99 3.55 27.69
N LEU A 271 -38.94 2.82 28.08
CA LEU A 271 -39.05 1.64 28.97
C LEU A 271 -39.35 1.99 30.43
N LYS A 272 -38.98 3.19 30.90
CA LYS A 272 -39.31 3.66 32.26
C LYS A 272 -40.67 4.34 32.38
N ALA A 273 -41.31 4.65 31.24
CA ALA A 273 -42.64 5.28 31.18
C ALA A 273 -43.78 4.27 30.92
N ALA A 274 -43.44 2.98 30.77
CA ALA A 274 -44.36 1.85 30.70
C ALA A 274 -44.37 1.09 32.02
#